data_AF-A0A9Y3S446-F1
#
_entry.id   AF-A0A9Y3S446-F1
#
_cell.length_a   1.000
_cell.length_b   1.000
_cell.length_c   1.000
_cell.angle_alpha   90.00
_cell.angle_beta   90.00
_cell.angle_gamma   90.00
#
_symmetry.space_group_name_H-M   'P 1'
#
loop_
_entity.id
_entity.type
_entity.pdbx_description
1 polymer ?
#
loop_
_entity_poly.entity_id
_entity_poly.type
_entity_poly.pdbx_seq_one_letter_code
_entity_poly.pdbx_strand_id
1 'polypeptide(L)'
;MDGKRQVCEDAEVLPVLVGLLRDKDVEVQANAAGVIMNTVIITTGKQRCLDLDVLPVLLGLLSEKHGDDDEEEMKKRRKALIMYVLRALTSLAEAPNGRRLLLEQLPLLEKKAEAAEVDQDIRRATQTAIQVITWTP
;
A
#
# COMPACT_ATOMS: atom_id res chain seq x y z
N MET A 1 6.06 -15.11 16.02
CA MET A 1 4.98 -14.24 15.49
C MET A 1 5.17 -12.79 15.99
N ASP A 2 6.41 -12.39 16.28
CA ASP A 2 6.68 -11.32 17.27
C ASP A 2 7.05 -9.99 16.65
N GLY A 3 7.73 -9.98 15.49
CA GLY A 3 8.18 -8.73 14.86
C GLY A 3 7.04 -7.75 14.51
N LYS A 4 5.86 -8.24 14.11
CA LYS A 4 4.71 -7.38 13.78
C LYS A 4 4.13 -6.68 15.01
N ARG A 5 4.14 -7.34 16.17
CA ARG A 5 3.70 -6.73 17.43
C ARG A 5 4.74 -5.72 17.91
N GLN A 6 6.02 -6.07 17.81
CA GLN A 6 7.11 -5.18 18.21
C GLN A 6 7.12 -3.86 17.42
N VAL A 7 6.86 -3.90 16.10
CA VAL A 7 6.70 -2.67 15.28
C VAL A 7 5.52 -1.80 15.75
N CYS A 8 4.46 -2.41 16.28
CA CYS A 8 3.31 -1.67 16.82
C CYS A 8 3.51 -1.19 18.26
N GLU A 9 4.33 -1.90 19.03
CA GLU A 9 4.64 -1.62 20.44
C GLU A 9 5.71 -0.54 20.57
N ASP A 10 6.63 -0.48 19.63
CA ASP A 10 7.60 0.61 19.51
C ASP A 10 6.97 1.80 18.76
N ALA A 11 6.62 2.83 19.52
CA ALA A 11 5.93 4.00 19.01
C ALA A 11 6.75 4.79 17.97
N GLU A 12 8.07 4.60 17.91
CA GLU A 12 8.94 5.34 16.99
C GLU A 12 9.11 4.65 15.63
N VAL A 13 8.90 3.33 15.56
CA VAL A 13 9.19 2.55 14.34
C VAL A 13 8.20 2.86 13.22
N LEU A 14 6.89 2.93 13.53
CA LEU A 14 5.86 3.18 12.53
C LEU A 14 5.99 4.57 11.85
N PRO A 15 6.17 5.69 12.58
CA PRO A 15 6.43 6.99 11.98
C PRO A 15 7.66 6.99 11.06
N VAL A 16 8.75 6.32 11.46
CA VAL A 16 9.95 6.20 10.62
C VAL A 16 9.63 5.46 9.33
N LEU A 17 8.91 4.33 9.39
CA LEU A 17 8.51 3.57 8.20
C LEU A 17 7.62 4.39 7.26
N VAL A 18 6.68 5.18 7.80
CA VAL A 18 5.86 6.10 7.00
C VAL A 18 6.73 7.18 6.33
N GLY A 19 7.78 7.65 7.01
CA GLY A 19 8.78 8.54 6.42
C GLY A 19 9.55 7.88 5.27
N LEU A 20 9.99 6.63 5.45
CA LEU A 20 10.74 5.86 4.45
C LEU A 20 9.92 5.53 3.19
N LEU A 21 8.60 5.50 3.27
CA LEU A 21 7.74 5.39 2.07
C LEU A 21 7.92 6.57 1.10
N ARG A 22 8.46 7.70 1.57
CA ARG A 22 8.73 8.89 0.75
C ARG A 22 10.20 9.02 0.35
N ASP A 23 11.00 7.98 0.57
CA ASP A 23 12.39 7.98 0.14
C ASP A 23 12.48 8.05 -1.40
N LYS A 24 13.60 8.54 -1.91
CA LYS A 24 13.88 8.59 -3.35
C LYS A 24 14.26 7.21 -3.92
N ASP A 25 14.75 6.32 -3.07
CA ASP A 25 15.16 4.97 -3.44
C ASP A 25 13.96 4.01 -3.39
N VAL A 26 13.64 3.43 -4.55
CA VAL A 26 12.52 2.49 -4.72
C VAL A 26 12.71 1.24 -3.85
N GLU A 27 13.96 0.82 -3.58
CA GLU A 27 14.23 -0.32 -2.70
C GLU A 27 13.88 0.01 -1.24
N VAL A 28 14.20 1.22 -0.78
CA VAL A 28 13.81 1.72 0.55
C VAL A 28 12.29 1.81 0.66
N GLN A 29 11.64 2.38 -0.34
CA GLN A 29 10.17 2.44 -0.41
C GLN A 29 9.56 1.04 -0.37
N ALA A 30 10.07 0.09 -1.16
CA ALA A 30 9.56 -1.27 -1.24
C ALA A 30 9.69 -2.01 0.10
N ASN A 31 10.83 -1.86 0.77
CA ASN A 31 11.06 -2.44 2.09
C ASN A 31 10.09 -1.85 3.12
N ALA A 32 9.95 -0.51 3.17
CA ALA A 32 9.00 0.16 4.06
C ALA A 32 7.56 -0.29 3.79
N ALA A 33 7.13 -0.33 2.53
CA ALA A 33 5.82 -0.80 2.12
C ALA A 33 5.58 -2.28 2.50
N GLY A 34 6.59 -3.14 2.36
CA GLY A 34 6.53 -4.54 2.78
C GLY A 34 6.32 -4.69 4.30
N VAL A 35 6.95 -3.85 5.11
CA VAL A 35 6.75 -3.83 6.57
C VAL A 35 5.34 -3.31 6.92
N ILE A 36 4.90 -2.22 6.28
CA ILE A 36 3.54 -1.67 6.47
C ILE A 36 2.48 -2.72 6.08
N MET A 37 2.64 -3.37 4.92
CA MET A 37 1.77 -4.46 4.46
C MET A 37 1.65 -5.57 5.49
N ASN A 38 2.77 -5.95 6.12
CA ASN A 38 2.77 -6.97 7.16
C ASN A 38 2.13 -6.50 8.47
N THR A 39 2.27 -5.22 8.79
CA THR A 39 1.80 -4.61 10.04
C THR A 39 0.28 -4.44 10.05
N VAL A 40 -0.32 -4.02 8.93
CA VAL A 40 -1.76 -3.80 8.83
C VAL A 40 -2.61 -5.08 8.89
N ILE A 41 -1.99 -6.26 8.79
CA ILE A 41 -2.67 -7.56 8.94
C ILE A 41 -3.30 -7.72 10.33
N ILE A 42 -2.71 -7.10 11.37
CA ILE A 42 -3.27 -7.12 12.72
C ILE A 42 -4.06 -5.86 13.02
N THR A 43 -5.13 -5.97 13.81
CA THR A 43 -6.06 -4.86 14.10
C THR A 43 -5.36 -3.64 14.68
N THR A 44 -4.46 -3.81 15.66
CA THR A 44 -3.72 -2.69 16.27
C THR A 44 -2.82 -2.00 15.26
N GLY A 45 -2.10 -2.76 14.42
CA GLY A 45 -1.24 -2.19 13.38
C GLY A 45 -2.05 -1.42 12.34
N LYS A 46 -3.23 -1.93 11.96
CA LYS A 46 -4.16 -1.24 11.07
C LYS A 46 -4.60 0.11 11.64
N GLN A 47 -5.02 0.16 12.90
CA GLN A 47 -5.42 1.39 13.58
C GLN A 47 -4.27 2.39 13.63
N ARG A 48 -3.10 1.98 14.11
CA ARG A 48 -1.91 2.85 14.22
C ARG A 48 -1.48 3.41 12.86
N CYS A 49 -1.50 2.60 11.81
CA CYS A 49 -1.19 3.05 10.46
C CYS A 49 -2.19 4.11 9.95
N LEU A 50 -3.49 3.93 10.24
CA LEU A 50 -4.52 4.92 9.90
C LEU A 50 -4.35 6.22 10.70
N ASP A 51 -4.00 6.13 11.99
CA ASP A 51 -3.74 7.30 12.85
C ASP A 51 -2.53 8.13 12.38
N LEU A 52 -1.61 7.51 11.63
CA LEU A 52 -0.43 8.14 11.06
C LEU A 52 -0.62 8.65 9.62
N ASP A 53 -1.86 8.71 9.12
CA ASP A 53 -2.19 9.17 7.76
C ASP A 53 -1.38 8.44 6.67
N VAL A 54 -1.21 7.11 6.80
CA VAL A 54 -0.46 6.32 5.82
C VAL A 54 -1.16 6.24 4.45
N LEU A 55 -2.49 6.40 4.42
CA LEU A 55 -3.31 6.21 3.21
C LEU A 55 -2.92 7.17 2.07
N PRO A 56 -2.85 8.51 2.28
CA PRO A 56 -2.36 9.43 1.26
C PRO A 56 -0.98 9.06 0.71
N VAL A 57 -0.07 8.56 1.56
CA VAL A 57 1.29 8.18 1.15
C VAL A 57 1.24 6.96 0.21
N LEU A 58 0.49 5.93 0.59
CA LEU A 58 0.31 4.73 -0.22
C LEU A 58 -0.39 5.03 -1.56
N LEU A 59 -1.39 5.90 -1.56
CA LEU A 59 -2.10 6.32 -2.78
C LEU A 59 -1.22 7.17 -3.71
N GLY A 60 -0.32 7.98 -3.13
CA GLY A 60 0.71 8.72 -3.87
C GLY A 60 1.60 7.76 -4.65
N LEU A 61 2.14 6.73 -3.98
CA LEU A 61 2.99 5.71 -4.61
C LEU A 61 2.29 4.92 -5.72
N LEU A 62 0.95 4.74 -5.67
CA LEU A 62 0.20 4.13 -6.78
C LEU A 62 0.03 5.04 -8.00
N SER A 63 0.04 6.35 -7.77
CA SER A 63 -0.20 7.38 -8.78
C SER A 63 1.08 7.88 -9.44
N GLU A 64 2.22 7.62 -8.81
CA GLU A 64 3.53 7.96 -9.37
C GLU A 64 3.75 7.24 -10.69
N LYS A 65 3.83 8.05 -11.76
CA LYS A 65 4.37 7.59 -13.03
C LYS A 65 5.87 7.54 -12.89
N HIS A 66 6.40 6.34 -13.03
CA HIS A 66 7.83 6.19 -13.15
C HIS A 66 8.19 6.12 -14.63
N GLY A 67 9.35 6.68 -14.97
CA GLY A 67 9.83 6.68 -16.34
C GLY A 67 10.01 5.25 -16.86
N ASP A 68 10.27 5.14 -18.16
CA ASP A 68 10.73 3.91 -18.77
C ASP A 68 12.11 3.55 -18.19
N ASP A 69 12.10 2.97 -16.99
CA ASP A 69 13.30 2.40 -16.37
C ASP A 69 13.68 1.19 -17.24
N ASP A 70 14.71 1.34 -18.08
CA ASP A 70 15.17 0.27 -18.98
C ASP A 70 15.75 -0.94 -18.22
N GLU A 71 16.07 -0.77 -16.93
CA GLU A 71 16.60 -1.82 -16.09
C GLU A 71 15.49 -2.76 -15.56
N GLU A 72 15.52 -4.01 -16.01
CA GLU A 72 14.58 -5.05 -15.56
C GLU A 72 14.53 -5.22 -14.03
N GLU A 73 15.65 -5.03 -13.33
CA GLU A 73 15.67 -5.07 -11.86
C GLU A 73 14.89 -3.92 -11.22
N MET A 74 14.93 -2.72 -11.80
CA MET A 74 14.12 -1.59 -11.32
C MET A 74 12.63 -1.84 -11.55
N LYS A 75 12.25 -2.42 -12.71
CA LYS A 75 10.86 -2.82 -12.96
C LYS A 75 10.37 -3.85 -11.94
N LYS A 76 11.19 -4.84 -11.59
CA LYS A 76 10.87 -5.84 -10.55
C LYS A 76 10.70 -5.21 -9.17
N ARG A 77 11.62 -4.35 -8.75
CA ARG A 77 11.53 -3.62 -7.46
C ARG A 77 10.26 -2.76 -7.41
N ARG A 78 9.96 -2.04 -8.49
CA ARG A 78 8.75 -1.24 -8.63
C ARG A 78 7.48 -2.09 -8.57
N LYS A 79 7.45 -3.21 -9.29
CA LYS A 79 6.32 -4.16 -9.20
C LYS A 79 6.14 -4.65 -7.77
N ALA A 80 7.21 -5.01 -7.06
CA ALA A 80 7.12 -5.43 -5.67
C ALA A 80 6.55 -4.34 -4.76
N LEU A 81 7.05 -3.10 -4.86
CA LEU A 81 6.51 -1.93 -4.15
C LEU A 81 5.01 -1.78 -4.36
N ILE A 82 4.56 -1.73 -5.62
CA ILE A 82 3.14 -1.55 -5.96
C ILE A 82 2.29 -2.71 -5.42
N MET A 83 2.79 -3.94 -5.46
CA MET A 83 2.09 -5.09 -4.90
C MET A 83 1.95 -5.01 -3.38
N TYR A 84 2.98 -4.54 -2.67
CA TYR A 84 2.90 -4.32 -1.22
C TYR A 84 1.91 -3.22 -0.87
N VAL A 85 1.94 -2.11 -1.61
CA VAL A 85 1.01 -1.00 -1.45
C VAL A 85 -0.45 -1.47 -1.64
N LEU A 86 -0.75 -2.16 -2.74
CA LEU A 86 -2.11 -2.65 -3.00
C LEU A 86 -2.60 -3.61 -1.91
N ARG A 87 -1.75 -4.52 -1.45
CA ARG A 87 -2.10 -5.44 -0.36
C ARG A 87 -2.32 -4.72 0.97
N ALA A 88 -1.53 -3.69 1.25
CA ALA A 88 -1.72 -2.85 2.43
C ALA A 88 -3.07 -2.11 2.37
N LEU A 89 -3.41 -1.50 1.24
CA LEU A 89 -4.70 -0.82 1.04
C LEU A 89 -5.88 -1.77 1.19
N THR A 90 -5.80 -2.97 0.60
CA THR A 90 -6.83 -4.02 0.76
C THR A 90 -7.06 -4.36 2.24
N SER A 91 -5.99 -4.56 3.01
CA SER A 91 -6.12 -4.87 4.43
C SER A 91 -6.66 -3.69 5.25
N LEU A 92 -6.22 -2.46 4.95
CA LEU A 92 -6.74 -1.24 5.57
C LEU A 92 -8.25 -1.03 5.29
N ALA A 93 -8.74 -1.42 4.11
CA ALA A 93 -10.15 -1.36 3.72
C ALA A 93 -11.07 -2.30 4.51
N GLU A 94 -10.53 -3.24 5.27
CA GLU A 94 -11.31 -4.07 6.19
C GLU A 94 -11.68 -3.31 7.48
N ALA A 95 -10.97 -2.22 7.82
CA ALA A 95 -11.38 -1.33 8.91
C ALA A 95 -12.42 -0.32 8.43
N PRO A 96 -13.47 0.01 9.22
CA PRO A 96 -14.51 0.95 8.81
C PRO A 96 -13.98 2.32 8.37
N ASN A 97 -13.04 2.89 9.14
CA ASN A 97 -12.44 4.18 8.81
C ASN A 97 -11.58 4.11 7.53
N GLY A 98 -10.78 3.05 7.39
CA GLY A 98 -9.96 2.83 6.20
C GLY A 98 -10.81 2.63 4.95
N ARG A 99 -11.89 1.86 5.04
CA ARG A 99 -12.86 1.69 3.95
C ARG A 99 -13.48 3.00 3.52
N ARG A 100 -13.99 3.80 4.47
CA ARG A 100 -14.62 5.09 4.18
C ARG A 100 -13.69 6.00 3.38
N LEU A 101 -12.43 6.10 3.81
CA LEU A 101 -11.42 6.91 3.12
C LEU A 101 -11.06 6.35 1.73
N LEU A 102 -11.01 5.04 1.58
CA LEU A 102 -10.69 4.39 0.31
C LEU A 102 -11.83 4.41 -0.70
N LEU A 103 -13.09 4.46 -0.24
CA LEU A 103 -14.25 4.67 -1.12
C LEU A 103 -14.13 6.00 -1.89
N GLU A 104 -13.61 7.05 -1.25
CA GLU A 104 -13.36 8.35 -1.88
C GLU A 104 -12.29 8.28 -2.99
N GLN A 105 -11.51 7.20 -3.02
CA GLN A 105 -10.35 7.00 -3.92
C GLN A 105 -10.60 5.89 -4.96
N LEU A 106 -11.83 5.38 -5.07
CA LEU A 106 -12.20 4.37 -6.06
C LEU A 106 -11.84 4.76 -7.51
N PRO A 107 -12.10 6.01 -7.97
CA PRO A 107 -11.77 6.38 -9.35
C PRO A 107 -10.28 6.22 -9.70
N LEU A 108 -9.40 6.42 -8.73
CA LEU A 108 -7.95 6.22 -8.89
C LEU A 108 -7.63 4.74 -9.10
N LEU A 109 -8.23 3.86 -8.29
CA LEU A 109 -8.02 2.41 -8.38
C LEU A 109 -8.63 1.82 -9.65
N GLU A 110 -9.83 2.26 -10.05
CA GLU A 110 -10.48 1.85 -11.29
C GLU A 110 -9.62 2.22 -12.50
N LYS A 111 -9.19 3.48 -12.59
CA LYS A 111 -8.28 3.93 -13.65
C LYS A 111 -7.00 3.10 -13.72
N LYS A 112 -6.44 2.71 -12.58
CA LYS A 112 -5.24 1.86 -12.51
C LYS A 112 -5.52 0.43 -12.96
N ALA A 113 -6.69 -0.11 -12.67
CA ALA A 113 -7.11 -1.45 -13.10
C ALA A 113 -7.45 -1.51 -14.60
N GLU A 114 -7.84 -0.39 -15.21
CA GLU A 114 -8.22 -0.31 -16.63
C GLU A 114 -7.04 0.00 -17.56
N ALA A 115 -5.98 0.64 -17.05
CA ALA A 115 -4.81 1.01 -17.86
C ALA A 115 -4.20 -0.20 -18.60
N ALA A 116 -4.07 -0.11 -19.93
CA ALA A 116 -3.62 -1.22 -20.78
C ALA A 116 -2.20 -1.71 -20.43
N GLU A 117 -1.30 -0.78 -20.12
CA GLU A 117 0.12 -1.05 -19.82
C GLU A 117 0.38 -1.66 -18.44
N VAL A 118 -0.67 -1.87 -17.63
CA VAL A 118 -0.52 -2.41 -16.27
C VAL A 118 -0.35 -3.93 -16.30
N ASP A 119 0.73 -4.38 -15.65
CA ASP A 119 1.04 -5.78 -15.36
C ASP A 119 -0.16 -6.54 -14.78
N GLN A 120 -0.33 -7.80 -15.20
CA GLN A 120 -1.51 -8.60 -14.87
C GLN A 120 -1.67 -8.84 -13.37
N ASP A 121 -0.58 -9.00 -12.62
CA ASP A 121 -0.64 -9.22 -11.17
C ASP A 121 -1.06 -7.94 -10.45
N ILE A 122 -0.55 -6.79 -10.89
CA ILE A 122 -0.95 -5.48 -10.38
C ILE A 122 -2.44 -5.25 -10.65
N ARG A 123 -2.91 -5.58 -11.87
CA ARG A 123 -4.33 -5.47 -12.23
C ARG A 123 -5.22 -6.31 -11.32
N ARG A 124 -4.88 -7.58 -11.13
CA ARG A 124 -5.62 -8.50 -10.24
C ARG A 124 -5.64 -7.98 -8.80
N ALA A 125 -4.49 -7.57 -8.26
CA ALA A 125 -4.41 -7.03 -6.91
C ALA A 125 -5.25 -5.74 -6.75
N THR A 126 -5.28 -4.89 -7.78
CA THR A 126 -6.11 -3.67 -7.79
C THR A 126 -7.61 -4.03 -7.79
N GLN A 127 -8.02 -5.00 -8.59
CA GLN A 127 -9.41 -5.48 -8.61
C GLN A 127 -9.83 -6.07 -7.25
N THR A 128 -8.94 -6.85 -6.59
CA THR A 128 -9.19 -7.34 -5.23
C THR A 128 -9.36 -6.19 -4.24
N ALA A 129 -8.51 -5.16 -4.31
CA ALA A 129 -8.65 -3.98 -3.46
C ALA A 129 -10.02 -3.31 -3.67
N ILE A 130 -10.42 -3.07 -4.92
CA ILE A 130 -11.72 -2.50 -5.27
C ILE A 130 -12.86 -3.34 -4.68
N GLN A 131 -12.85 -4.65 -4.89
CA GLN A 131 -13.88 -5.56 -4.37
C GLN A 131 -14.03 -5.46 -2.85
N VAL A 132 -12.92 -5.42 -2.11
CA VAL A 132 -12.94 -5.30 -0.65
C VAL A 132 -13.43 -3.93 -0.20
N ILE A 133 -13.06 -2.86 -0.92
CA ILE A 133 -13.51 -1.49 -0.63
C ILE A 133 -15.00 -1.33 -0.87
N THR A 134 -15.54 -1.86 -1.98
CA THR A 134 -16.95 -1.73 -2.36
C THR A 134 -17.87 -2.72 -1.66
N TRP A 135 -17.33 -3.68 -0.91
CA TRP A 135 -18.14 -4.73 -0.30
C TRP A 135 -19.08 -4.18 0.78
N THR A 136 -20.37 -4.43 0.62
CA THR A 136 -21.43 -4.18 1.61
C THR A 136 -21.96 -5.53 2.12
N PRO A 137 -22.00 -5.78 3.45
CA PRO A 137 -22.56 -6.99 4.05
C PRO A 137 -24.06 -7.18 3.76
#